data_AF-A0A263DV44-F1
#
_entry.id   AF-A0A263DV44-F1
#
_cell.length_a   1.000
_cell.length_b   1.000
_cell.length_c   1.000
_cell.angle_alpha   90.00
_cell.angle_beta   90.00
_cell.angle_gamma   90.00
#
_symmetry.space_group_name_H-M   'P 1'
#
loop_
_entity.id
_entity.type
_entity.pdbx_description
1 polymer ?
#
loop_
_entity_poly.entity_id
_entity_poly.type
_entity_poly.pdbx_seq_one_letter_code
_entity_poly.pdbx_strand_id
1 'polypeptide(L)'
;MAGQHAPPPSDAGFEVVRKGYDQGQVEAHMRRLDAEVSILVTDRDAALAQSAQLARELDEARVHAERLRAQVRSLASPQQSPQNTSERIRSMLRLAEDEVADMLGRAEVEANRRTKDADALAEQTLAAARADAESLREEAGTDAEKMRLETAQEREEFTREREAALERLAAQRTATEADLRARTEAAESERARAWSDSESRRQLVEEDFTLAMDQRRAEALAALTAERDAATREAEELRESARSQARATIARAEATAREMITDAERRVAELVTARARIAEQLGVTRSMLDDTLGSLALPPEQLLAAVPPAPAPSAPDTATEEPRADEVHRPSPTARTAEPDTAPVADAAADPEAESDRPAGRPENNGSGTTPDATPSDGQPAEAEESGEAPARSAARRQRRRSKAGSSRR
;
A
#
# COMPACT_ATOMS: atom_id res chain seq x y z
N MET A 1 -33.68 28.87 -70.06
CA MET A 1 -32.26 28.51 -69.85
C MET A 1 -31.67 29.50 -68.87
N ALA A 2 -31.29 29.04 -67.67
CA ALA A 2 -30.52 29.80 -66.68
C ALA A 2 -29.60 28.79 -65.99
N GLY A 3 -28.33 29.14 -65.78
CA GLY A 3 -27.31 28.18 -65.36
C GLY A 3 -27.44 27.78 -63.89
N GLN A 4 -27.45 26.49 -63.61
CA GLN A 4 -27.18 25.97 -62.27
C GLN A 4 -25.68 26.13 -61.99
N HIS A 5 -25.29 27.30 -61.48
CA HIS A 5 -23.97 27.48 -60.87
C HIS A 5 -23.91 26.69 -59.56
N ALA A 6 -23.49 25.43 -59.65
CA ALA A 6 -22.89 24.78 -58.50
C ALA A 6 -21.66 25.59 -58.07
N PRO A 7 -21.56 26.03 -56.81
CA PRO A 7 -20.33 26.66 -56.33
C PRO A 7 -19.17 25.65 -56.42
N PRO A 8 -17.95 26.08 -56.75
CA PRO A 8 -16.79 25.21 -56.65
C PRO A 8 -16.61 24.78 -55.18
N PRO A 9 -16.12 23.56 -54.90
CA PRO A 9 -15.71 23.20 -53.55
C PRO A 9 -14.55 24.12 -53.15
N SER A 10 -14.82 25.09 -52.29
CA SER A 10 -13.83 26.01 -51.78
C SER A 10 -12.88 25.26 -50.85
N ASP A 11 -11.60 25.22 -51.19
CA ASP A 11 -10.51 24.66 -50.39
C ASP A 11 -10.20 25.61 -49.20
N ALA A 12 -11.20 25.77 -48.33
CA ALA A 12 -11.34 26.84 -47.34
C ALA A 12 -11.36 26.28 -45.90
N GLY A 13 -10.55 25.25 -45.65
CA GLY A 13 -10.22 24.86 -44.28
C GLY A 13 -9.36 25.93 -43.62
N PHE A 14 -9.62 26.20 -42.33
CA PHE A 14 -8.73 27.05 -41.53
C PHE A 14 -7.42 26.32 -41.22
N GLU A 15 -6.29 27.03 -41.23
CA GLU A 15 -4.98 26.43 -40.92
C GLU A 15 -4.90 25.99 -39.45
N VAL A 16 -4.61 24.70 -39.21
CA VAL A 16 -4.59 24.11 -37.87
C VAL A 16 -3.24 24.35 -37.19
N VAL A 17 -3.16 25.43 -36.42
CA VAL A 17 -1.98 25.82 -35.62
C VAL A 17 -2.01 25.26 -34.19
N ARG A 18 -0.82 25.05 -33.58
CA ARG A 18 -0.64 24.39 -32.26
C ARG A 18 -1.34 25.06 -31.06
N LYS A 19 -1.88 26.27 -31.24
CA LYS A 19 -2.88 26.89 -30.37
C LYS A 19 -3.86 27.65 -31.29
N GLY A 20 -5.07 27.15 -31.42
CA GLY A 20 -6.14 27.73 -32.23
C GLY A 20 -7.49 27.65 -31.51
N TYR A 21 -8.55 28.05 -32.23
CA TYR A 21 -9.93 27.89 -31.75
C TYR A 21 -10.39 26.43 -31.85
N ASP A 22 -11.40 26.06 -31.05
CA ASP A 22 -12.05 24.77 -31.10
C ASP A 22 -12.80 24.60 -32.44
N GLN A 23 -12.41 23.58 -33.21
CA GLN A 23 -12.98 23.32 -34.54
C GLN A 23 -14.49 23.07 -34.48
N GLY A 24 -15.00 22.34 -33.48
CA GLY A 24 -16.42 22.06 -33.34
C GLY A 24 -17.24 23.32 -33.03
N GLN A 25 -16.67 24.25 -32.26
CA GLN A 25 -17.27 25.56 -32.01
C GLN A 25 -17.27 26.44 -33.26
N VAL A 26 -16.17 26.46 -34.03
CA VAL A 26 -16.09 27.18 -35.31
C VAL A 26 -17.09 26.61 -36.32
N GLU A 27 -17.16 25.29 -36.48
CA GLU A 27 -18.14 24.63 -37.36
C GLU A 27 -19.59 24.86 -36.91
N ALA A 28 -19.86 24.97 -35.61
CA ALA A 28 -21.18 25.33 -35.09
C ALA A 28 -21.54 26.81 -35.34
N HIS A 29 -20.55 27.71 -35.33
CA HIS A 29 -20.75 29.12 -35.66
C HIS A 29 -20.92 29.34 -37.17
N MET A 30 -20.09 28.71 -38.01
CA MET A 30 -20.22 28.78 -39.47
C MET A 30 -21.60 28.27 -39.94
N ARG A 31 -22.05 27.10 -39.45
CA ARG A 31 -23.41 26.59 -39.75
C ARG A 31 -24.54 27.52 -39.32
N ARG A 32 -24.31 28.37 -38.31
CA ARG A 32 -25.28 29.40 -37.90
C ARG A 32 -25.25 30.58 -38.88
N LEU A 33 -24.07 31.08 -39.24
CA LEU A 33 -23.91 32.14 -40.23
C LEU A 33 -24.47 31.72 -41.61
N ASP A 34 -24.25 30.48 -42.04
CA ASP A 34 -24.81 29.94 -43.29
C ASP A 34 -26.36 29.94 -43.26
N ALA A 35 -26.97 29.61 -42.11
CA ALA A 35 -28.41 29.65 -41.93
C ALA A 35 -28.94 31.10 -41.91
N GLU A 36 -28.27 32.02 -41.21
CA GLU A 36 -28.61 33.45 -41.18
C GLU A 36 -28.51 34.08 -42.57
N VAL A 37 -27.45 33.78 -43.34
CA VAL A 37 -27.28 34.22 -44.74
C VAL A 37 -28.35 33.60 -45.64
N SER A 38 -28.70 32.33 -45.45
CA SER A 38 -29.79 31.69 -46.20
C SER A 38 -31.14 32.39 -45.98
N ILE A 39 -31.46 32.78 -44.73
CA ILE A 39 -32.69 33.51 -44.39
C ILE A 39 -32.70 34.90 -45.04
N LEU A 40 -31.59 35.66 -44.92
CA LEU A 40 -31.46 36.99 -45.54
C LEU A 40 -31.56 36.94 -47.08
N VAL A 41 -31.10 35.85 -47.71
CA VAL A 41 -31.27 35.62 -49.15
C VAL A 41 -32.73 35.35 -49.50
N THR A 42 -33.45 34.50 -48.74
CA THR A 42 -34.87 34.25 -48.98
C THR A 42 -35.74 35.49 -48.76
N ASP A 43 -35.44 36.30 -47.73
CA ASP A 43 -36.18 37.54 -47.43
C ASP A 43 -35.96 38.59 -48.52
N ARG A 44 -34.71 38.75 -48.99
CA ARG A 44 -34.39 39.62 -50.14
C ARG A 44 -35.17 39.20 -51.38
N ASP A 45 -35.19 37.91 -51.70
CA ASP A 45 -35.82 37.42 -52.92
C ASP A 45 -37.36 37.48 -52.84
N ALA A 46 -37.93 37.33 -51.64
CA ALA A 46 -39.34 37.61 -51.37
C ALA A 46 -39.68 39.11 -51.52
N ALA A 47 -38.84 40.01 -51.01
CA ALA A 47 -39.02 41.46 -51.15
C ALA A 47 -38.92 41.91 -52.62
N LEU A 48 -38.02 41.31 -53.41
CA LEU A 48 -37.92 41.53 -54.85
C LEU A 48 -39.18 41.04 -55.60
N ALA A 49 -39.75 39.90 -55.20
CA ALA A 49 -41.00 39.39 -55.75
C ALA A 49 -42.20 40.32 -55.44
N GLN A 50 -42.29 40.84 -54.20
CA GLN A 50 -43.31 41.81 -53.81
C GLN A 50 -43.18 43.13 -54.59
N SER A 51 -41.95 43.66 -54.73
CA SER A 51 -41.66 44.84 -55.56
C SER A 51 -42.14 44.64 -57.02
N ALA A 52 -41.84 43.49 -57.61
CA ALA A 52 -42.29 43.12 -58.95
C ALA A 52 -43.80 42.87 -59.05
N GLN A 53 -44.53 42.63 -57.96
CA GLN A 53 -45.99 42.57 -57.92
C GLN A 53 -46.60 43.98 -57.83
N LEU A 54 -46.16 44.81 -56.88
CA LEU A 54 -46.65 46.19 -56.71
C LEU A 54 -46.47 47.03 -57.99
N ALA A 55 -45.40 46.83 -58.74
CA ALA A 55 -45.20 47.47 -60.05
C ALA A 55 -46.31 47.11 -61.07
N ARG A 56 -46.75 45.85 -61.10
CA ARG A 56 -47.82 45.37 -62.01
C ARG A 56 -49.20 45.90 -61.59
N GLU A 57 -49.50 45.87 -60.29
CA GLU A 57 -50.75 46.42 -59.74
C GLU A 57 -50.87 47.93 -60.00
N LEU A 58 -49.76 48.66 -59.91
CA LEU A 58 -49.72 50.11 -60.16
C LEU A 58 -49.94 50.45 -61.65
N ASP A 59 -49.43 49.63 -62.59
CA ASP A 59 -49.71 49.80 -64.02
C ASP A 59 -51.12 49.36 -64.42
N GLU A 60 -51.69 48.33 -63.79
CA GLU A 60 -53.10 47.97 -63.95
C GLU A 60 -54.03 49.08 -63.45
N ALA A 61 -53.74 49.66 -62.28
CA ALA A 61 -54.49 50.79 -61.72
C ALA A 61 -54.44 52.03 -62.63
N ARG A 62 -53.29 52.30 -63.29
CA ARG A 62 -53.16 53.36 -64.31
C ARG A 62 -54.07 53.11 -65.52
N VAL A 63 -54.07 51.89 -66.06
CA VAL A 63 -54.93 51.51 -67.20
C VAL A 63 -56.41 51.60 -66.82
N HIS A 64 -56.78 51.19 -65.61
CA HIS A 64 -58.15 51.31 -65.09
C HIS A 64 -58.59 52.77 -64.94
N ALA A 65 -57.73 53.65 -64.44
CA ALA A 65 -58.02 55.08 -64.31
C ALA A 65 -58.25 55.77 -65.67
N GLU A 66 -57.48 55.45 -66.70
CA GLU A 66 -57.73 55.97 -68.06
C GLU A 66 -59.04 55.45 -68.65
N ARG A 67 -59.39 54.17 -68.41
CA ARG A 67 -60.67 53.61 -68.84
C ARG A 67 -61.86 54.33 -68.20
N LEU A 68 -61.80 54.62 -66.89
CA LEU A 68 -62.82 55.41 -66.19
C LEU A 68 -62.92 56.85 -66.75
N ARG A 69 -61.79 57.51 -67.02
CA ARG A 69 -61.75 58.86 -67.63
C ARG A 69 -62.43 58.89 -69.00
N ALA A 70 -62.26 57.85 -69.81
CA ALA A 70 -62.95 57.70 -71.09
C ALA A 70 -64.47 57.45 -70.91
N GLN A 71 -64.86 56.60 -69.96
CA GLN A 71 -66.26 56.26 -69.71
C GLN A 71 -67.08 57.45 -69.18
N VAL A 72 -66.54 58.25 -68.25
CA VAL A 72 -67.18 59.49 -67.77
C VAL A 72 -67.39 60.48 -68.92
N ARG A 73 -66.41 60.61 -69.83
CA ARG A 73 -66.52 61.46 -71.03
C ARG A 73 -67.65 61.02 -71.97
N SER A 74 -67.98 59.72 -72.01
CA SER A 74 -69.09 59.19 -72.80
C SER A 74 -70.46 59.39 -72.16
N LEU A 75 -70.55 59.36 -70.82
CA LEU A 75 -71.80 59.53 -70.07
C LEU A 75 -72.26 60.99 -69.96
N ALA A 76 -71.34 61.94 -70.16
CA ALA A 76 -71.63 63.39 -70.14
C ALA A 76 -72.36 63.91 -71.41
N SER A 77 -72.92 63.04 -72.26
CA SER A 77 -73.62 63.38 -73.50
C SER A 77 -75.16 63.35 -73.31
N PRO A 78 -75.87 64.48 -73.27
CA PRO A 78 -77.26 64.53 -72.80
C PRO A 78 -78.29 64.57 -73.95
N GLN A 79 -79.24 63.62 -73.98
CA GLN A 79 -80.42 63.68 -74.85
C GLN A 79 -81.69 63.04 -74.24
N GLN A 80 -82.84 63.65 -74.57
CA GLN A 80 -84.24 63.17 -74.48
C GLN A 80 -85.00 63.35 -73.13
N SER A 81 -86.34 63.24 -73.19
CA SER A 81 -87.26 64.24 -72.60
C SER A 81 -88.51 63.63 -71.90
N PRO A 82 -89.18 64.31 -70.92
CA PRO A 82 -89.75 63.60 -69.76
C PRO A 82 -91.29 63.63 -69.59
N GLN A 83 -92.12 63.74 -70.64
CA GLN A 83 -93.57 64.00 -70.45
C GLN A 83 -94.50 62.77 -70.43
N ASN A 84 -94.33 61.79 -71.32
CA ASN A 84 -95.16 60.55 -71.33
C ASN A 84 -94.74 59.50 -70.29
N THR A 85 -93.84 59.87 -69.38
CA THR A 85 -93.32 59.01 -68.32
C THR A 85 -94.24 58.95 -67.11
N SER A 86 -94.81 60.08 -66.65
CA SER A 86 -95.28 60.24 -65.27
C SER A 86 -96.32 59.19 -64.82
N GLU A 87 -97.34 58.88 -65.62
CA GLU A 87 -98.40 57.94 -65.21
C GLU A 87 -97.99 56.48 -65.37
N ARG A 88 -97.31 56.14 -66.47
CA ARG A 88 -96.74 54.80 -66.67
C ARG A 88 -95.68 54.50 -65.61
N ILE A 89 -94.89 55.49 -65.21
CA ILE A 89 -93.99 55.38 -64.05
C ILE A 89 -94.81 55.14 -62.79
N ARG A 90 -95.83 55.93 -62.42
CA ARG A 90 -96.61 55.68 -61.19
C ARG A 90 -97.17 54.26 -61.08
N SER A 91 -97.70 53.70 -62.18
CA SER A 91 -98.19 52.31 -62.18
C SER A 91 -97.06 51.28 -62.10
N MET A 92 -95.95 51.52 -62.78
CA MET A 92 -94.76 50.66 -62.75
C MET A 92 -94.01 50.77 -61.42
N LEU A 93 -94.10 51.92 -60.73
CA LEU A 93 -93.51 52.18 -59.42
C LEU A 93 -94.25 51.37 -58.36
N ARG A 94 -95.59 51.37 -58.37
CA ARG A 94 -96.38 50.50 -57.48
C ARG A 94 -96.10 49.02 -57.72
N LEU A 95 -96.10 48.57 -58.98
CA LEU A 95 -95.76 47.18 -59.28
C LEU A 95 -94.32 46.81 -58.86
N ALA A 96 -93.39 47.78 -58.89
CA ALA A 96 -92.04 47.61 -58.38
C ALA A 96 -91.97 47.70 -56.84
N GLU A 97 -92.79 48.52 -56.18
CA GLU A 97 -92.93 48.58 -54.72
C GLU A 97 -93.49 47.25 -54.19
N ASP A 98 -94.52 46.70 -54.85
CA ASP A 98 -95.10 45.39 -54.54
C ASP A 98 -94.08 44.27 -54.76
N GLU A 99 -93.43 44.18 -55.94
CA GLU A 99 -92.40 43.16 -56.21
C GLU A 99 -91.14 43.33 -55.34
N VAL A 100 -90.79 44.55 -54.91
CA VAL A 100 -89.71 44.79 -53.94
C VAL A 100 -90.12 44.34 -52.53
N ALA A 101 -91.37 44.58 -52.09
CA ALA A 101 -91.87 44.05 -50.82
C ALA A 101 -91.86 42.51 -50.83
N ASP A 102 -92.27 41.92 -51.94
CA ASP A 102 -92.27 40.47 -52.17
C ASP A 102 -90.84 39.90 -52.22
N MET A 103 -89.90 40.57 -52.90
CA MET A 103 -88.47 40.21 -52.89
C MET A 103 -87.84 40.34 -51.51
N LEU A 104 -88.19 41.38 -50.73
CA LEU A 104 -87.71 41.57 -49.36
C LEU A 104 -88.26 40.48 -48.44
N GLY A 105 -89.55 40.14 -48.54
CA GLY A 105 -90.15 39.02 -47.78
C GLY A 105 -89.53 37.67 -48.13
N ARG A 106 -89.30 37.40 -49.43
CA ARG A 106 -88.55 36.21 -49.88
C ARG A 106 -87.12 36.19 -49.32
N ALA A 107 -86.41 37.31 -49.39
CA ALA A 107 -85.03 37.44 -48.90
C ALA A 107 -84.94 37.32 -47.37
N GLU A 108 -85.90 37.85 -46.62
CA GLU A 108 -85.98 37.71 -45.17
C GLU A 108 -86.26 36.25 -44.76
N VAL A 109 -87.16 35.55 -45.46
CA VAL A 109 -87.41 34.12 -45.23
C VAL A 109 -86.17 33.28 -45.56
N GLU A 110 -85.47 33.57 -46.66
CA GLU A 110 -84.21 32.90 -46.97
C GLU A 110 -83.09 33.23 -45.97
N ALA A 111 -82.98 34.48 -45.51
CA ALA A 111 -81.98 34.89 -44.52
C ALA A 111 -82.22 34.18 -43.19
N ASN A 112 -83.45 34.24 -42.66
CA ASN A 112 -83.85 33.52 -41.46
C ASN A 112 -83.66 32.01 -41.58
N ARG A 113 -83.82 31.44 -42.78
CA ARG A 113 -83.48 30.03 -43.05
C ARG A 113 -81.96 29.81 -42.99
N ARG A 114 -81.15 30.60 -43.70
CA ARG A 114 -79.69 30.47 -43.72
C ARG A 114 -79.10 30.60 -42.32
N THR A 115 -79.62 31.50 -41.48
CA THR A 115 -79.22 31.63 -40.07
C THR A 115 -79.52 30.33 -39.31
N LYS A 116 -80.75 29.82 -39.36
CA LYS A 116 -81.12 28.56 -38.67
C LYS A 116 -80.34 27.33 -39.18
N ASP A 117 -80.12 27.23 -40.49
CA ASP A 117 -79.34 26.16 -41.10
C ASP A 117 -77.86 26.25 -40.67
N ALA A 118 -77.33 27.45 -40.41
CA ALA A 118 -75.98 27.69 -39.88
C ALA A 118 -75.88 27.48 -38.35
N ASP A 119 -76.87 27.93 -37.57
CA ASP A 119 -76.95 27.73 -36.12
C ASP A 119 -76.99 26.23 -35.79
N ALA A 120 -77.81 25.46 -36.51
CA ALA A 120 -77.88 24.01 -36.35
C ALA A 120 -76.56 23.30 -36.70
N LEU A 121 -75.80 23.81 -37.68
CA LEU A 121 -74.47 23.30 -38.01
C LEU A 121 -73.43 23.68 -36.93
N ALA A 122 -73.54 24.87 -36.34
CA ALA A 122 -72.71 25.30 -35.22
C ALA A 122 -72.98 24.46 -33.96
N GLU A 123 -74.25 24.20 -33.63
CA GLU A 123 -74.63 23.31 -32.54
C GLU A 123 -74.14 21.87 -32.77
N GLN A 124 -74.29 21.34 -33.99
CA GLN A 124 -73.81 19.99 -34.34
C GLN A 124 -72.28 19.88 -34.23
N THR A 125 -71.53 20.86 -34.74
CA THR A 125 -70.06 20.85 -34.68
C THR A 125 -69.53 21.05 -33.27
N LEU A 126 -70.19 21.89 -32.44
CA LEU A 126 -69.88 22.01 -31.01
C LEU A 126 -70.23 20.74 -30.22
N ALA A 127 -71.31 20.04 -30.55
CA ALA A 127 -71.67 18.77 -29.93
C ALA A 127 -70.65 17.67 -30.27
N ALA A 128 -70.24 17.56 -31.53
CA ALA A 128 -69.20 16.63 -31.96
C ALA A 128 -67.86 16.91 -31.27
N ALA A 129 -67.38 18.17 -31.32
CA ALA A 129 -66.12 18.55 -30.69
C ALA A 129 -66.11 18.35 -29.16
N ARG A 130 -67.27 18.44 -28.50
CA ARG A 130 -67.41 18.10 -27.07
C ARG A 130 -67.27 16.60 -26.82
N ALA A 131 -67.93 15.76 -27.63
CA ALA A 131 -67.85 14.31 -27.52
C ALA A 131 -66.43 13.79 -27.84
N ASP A 132 -65.78 14.32 -28.89
CA ASP A 132 -64.39 14.00 -29.24
C ASP A 132 -63.44 14.38 -28.09
N ALA A 133 -63.63 15.56 -27.47
CA ALA A 133 -62.85 16.00 -26.32
C ALA A 133 -63.18 15.24 -25.02
N GLU A 134 -64.34 14.61 -24.91
CA GLU A 134 -64.69 13.72 -23.80
C GLU A 134 -64.00 12.36 -23.97
N SER A 135 -64.14 11.72 -25.13
CA SER A 135 -63.43 10.48 -25.50
C SER A 135 -61.92 10.62 -25.32
N LEU A 136 -61.31 11.73 -25.77
CA LEU A 136 -59.88 11.96 -25.63
C LEU A 136 -59.43 12.12 -24.16
N ARG A 137 -60.29 12.66 -23.28
CA ARG A 137 -60.01 12.75 -21.83
C ARG A 137 -60.16 11.38 -21.15
N GLU A 138 -61.13 10.57 -21.55
CA GLU A 138 -61.28 9.20 -21.05
C GLU A 138 -60.11 8.32 -21.48
N GLU A 139 -59.75 8.33 -22.77
CA GLU A 139 -58.58 7.61 -23.31
C GLU A 139 -57.29 8.00 -22.56
N ALA A 140 -56.97 9.30 -22.51
CA ALA A 140 -55.80 9.82 -21.80
C ALA A 140 -55.84 9.53 -20.28
N GLY A 141 -57.04 9.50 -19.68
CA GLY A 141 -57.24 9.08 -18.30
C GLY A 141 -56.85 7.62 -18.07
N THR A 142 -57.34 6.71 -18.91
CA THR A 142 -57.01 5.28 -18.79
C THR A 142 -55.54 4.99 -19.10
N ASP A 143 -54.92 5.70 -20.06
CA ASP A 143 -53.50 5.54 -20.38
C ASP A 143 -52.60 6.11 -19.27
N ALA A 144 -52.98 7.24 -18.67
CA ALA A 144 -52.28 7.77 -17.49
C ALA A 144 -52.44 6.84 -16.27
N GLU A 145 -53.56 6.13 -16.12
CA GLU A 145 -53.73 5.11 -15.07
C GLU A 145 -52.85 3.87 -15.34
N LYS A 146 -52.84 3.34 -16.57
CA LYS A 146 -51.96 2.23 -16.98
C LYS A 146 -50.49 2.55 -16.70
N MET A 147 -50.00 3.70 -17.19
CA MET A 147 -48.62 4.13 -16.96
C MET A 147 -48.28 4.28 -15.48
N ARG A 148 -49.22 4.74 -14.63
CA ARG A 148 -49.01 4.81 -13.17
C ARG A 148 -48.92 3.42 -12.53
N LEU A 149 -49.75 2.48 -12.96
CA LEU A 149 -49.73 1.09 -12.48
C LEU A 149 -48.46 0.36 -12.92
N GLU A 150 -48.07 0.48 -14.19
CA GLU A 150 -46.82 -0.04 -14.74
C GLU A 150 -45.60 0.54 -13.99
N THR A 151 -45.52 1.87 -13.87
CA THR A 151 -44.45 2.55 -13.12
C THR A 151 -44.42 2.15 -11.63
N ALA A 152 -45.57 1.83 -11.02
CA ALA A 152 -45.64 1.34 -9.65
C ALA A 152 -45.11 -0.11 -9.54
N GLN A 153 -45.48 -0.99 -10.48
CA GLN A 153 -45.00 -2.37 -10.54
C GLN A 153 -43.49 -2.42 -10.78
N GLU A 154 -42.96 -1.68 -11.75
CA GLU A 154 -41.52 -1.56 -12.02
C GLU A 154 -40.74 -1.09 -10.78
N ARG A 155 -41.29 -0.12 -10.03
CA ARG A 155 -40.69 0.36 -8.78
C ARG A 155 -40.69 -0.70 -7.68
N GLU A 156 -41.80 -1.41 -7.50
CA GLU A 156 -41.88 -2.50 -6.53
C GLU A 156 -40.89 -3.64 -6.87
N GLU A 157 -40.84 -4.05 -8.14
CA GLU A 157 -39.90 -5.07 -8.63
C GLU A 157 -38.45 -4.62 -8.42
N PHE A 158 -38.10 -3.39 -8.80
CA PHE A 158 -36.78 -2.82 -8.55
C PHE A 158 -36.43 -2.75 -7.06
N THR A 159 -37.39 -2.44 -6.17
CA THR A 159 -37.14 -2.50 -4.72
C THR A 159 -36.89 -3.93 -4.24
N ARG A 160 -37.67 -4.92 -4.69
CA ARG A 160 -37.49 -6.33 -4.34
C ARG A 160 -36.15 -6.88 -4.84
N GLU A 161 -35.76 -6.54 -6.08
CA GLU A 161 -34.45 -6.93 -6.63
C GLU A 161 -33.29 -6.32 -5.85
N ARG A 162 -33.40 -5.03 -5.49
CA ARG A 162 -32.42 -4.32 -4.67
C ARG A 162 -32.32 -4.90 -3.26
N GLU A 163 -33.43 -5.20 -2.61
CA GLU A 163 -33.46 -5.84 -1.29
C GLU A 163 -32.81 -7.21 -1.35
N ALA A 164 -33.24 -8.08 -2.28
CA ALA A 164 -32.64 -9.39 -2.49
C ALA A 164 -31.14 -9.30 -2.87
N ALA A 165 -30.70 -8.24 -3.55
CA ALA A 165 -29.28 -8.01 -3.84
C ALA A 165 -28.48 -7.58 -2.60
N LEU A 166 -29.05 -6.74 -1.73
CA LEU A 166 -28.46 -6.35 -0.45
C LEU A 166 -28.39 -7.53 0.53
N GLU A 167 -29.42 -8.37 0.59
CA GLU A 167 -29.41 -9.62 1.37
C GLU A 167 -28.34 -10.59 0.88
N ARG A 168 -28.23 -10.82 -0.43
CA ARG A 168 -27.16 -11.63 -1.03
C ARG A 168 -25.77 -11.08 -0.70
N LEU A 169 -25.57 -9.77 -0.77
CA LEU A 169 -24.30 -9.12 -0.40
C LEU A 169 -23.99 -9.26 1.10
N ALA A 170 -25.00 -9.12 1.96
CA ALA A 170 -24.86 -9.28 3.41
C ALA A 170 -24.52 -10.72 3.78
N ALA A 171 -25.22 -11.70 3.21
CA ALA A 171 -24.95 -13.13 3.41
C ALA A 171 -23.56 -13.54 2.88
N GLN A 172 -23.13 -12.98 1.73
CA GLN A 172 -21.78 -13.19 1.23
C GLN A 172 -20.73 -12.62 2.19
N ARG A 173 -20.93 -11.39 2.69
CA ARG A 173 -20.01 -10.75 3.66
C ARG A 173 -19.88 -11.58 4.93
N THR A 174 -20.99 -11.95 5.58
CA THR A 174 -20.95 -12.74 6.83
C THR A 174 -20.33 -14.12 6.61
N ALA A 175 -20.57 -14.77 5.47
CA ALA A 175 -19.89 -16.01 5.12
C ALA A 175 -18.37 -15.82 4.94
N THR A 176 -17.92 -14.77 4.25
CA THR A 176 -16.48 -14.48 4.09
C THR A 176 -15.81 -14.07 5.40
N GLU A 177 -16.50 -13.33 6.27
CA GLU A 177 -15.98 -12.99 7.60
C GLU A 177 -15.87 -14.22 8.50
N ALA A 178 -16.82 -15.16 8.44
CA ALA A 178 -16.76 -16.40 9.20
C ALA A 178 -15.62 -17.32 8.72
N ASP A 179 -15.43 -17.46 7.40
CA ASP A 179 -14.32 -18.20 6.81
C ASP A 179 -12.96 -17.57 7.17
N LEU A 180 -12.82 -16.25 7.07
CA LEU A 180 -11.61 -15.54 7.48
C LEU A 180 -11.30 -15.73 8.98
N ARG A 181 -12.30 -15.62 9.87
CA ARG A 181 -12.14 -15.84 11.31
C ARG A 181 -11.71 -17.28 11.62
N ALA A 182 -12.37 -18.26 11.02
CA ALA A 182 -12.03 -19.68 11.18
C ALA A 182 -10.58 -19.97 10.71
N ARG A 183 -10.14 -19.36 9.60
CA ARG A 183 -8.75 -19.47 9.13
C ARG A 183 -7.75 -18.81 10.08
N THR A 184 -8.05 -17.65 10.65
CA THR A 184 -7.17 -17.00 11.65
C THR A 184 -7.09 -17.80 12.95
N GLU A 185 -8.22 -18.31 13.45
CA GLU A 185 -8.27 -19.15 14.66
C GLU A 185 -7.52 -20.48 14.47
N ALA A 186 -7.61 -21.08 13.28
CA ALA A 186 -6.82 -22.26 12.92
C ALA A 186 -5.32 -21.97 12.86
N ALA A 187 -4.90 -20.87 12.22
CA ALA A 187 -3.49 -20.47 12.13
C ALA A 187 -2.91 -20.00 13.49
N GLU A 188 -3.73 -19.48 14.39
CA GLU A 188 -3.35 -19.20 15.79
C GLU A 188 -3.20 -20.48 16.59
N SER A 189 -4.14 -21.42 16.44
CA SER A 189 -4.06 -22.75 17.06
C SER A 189 -2.83 -23.55 16.61
N GLU A 190 -2.49 -23.48 15.32
CA GLU A 190 -1.30 -24.13 14.76
C GLU A 190 0.00 -23.50 15.28
N ARG A 191 0.10 -22.15 15.27
CA ARG A 191 1.24 -21.42 15.86
C ARG A 191 1.40 -21.72 17.35
N ALA A 192 0.32 -21.79 18.12
CA ALA A 192 0.36 -22.12 19.54
C ALA A 192 0.86 -23.55 19.79
N ARG A 193 0.45 -24.53 18.98
CA ARG A 193 0.97 -25.91 19.03
C ARG A 193 2.45 -25.96 18.68
N ALA A 194 2.85 -25.36 17.55
CA ALA A 194 4.25 -25.33 17.12
C ALA A 194 5.17 -24.64 18.14
N TRP A 195 4.68 -23.60 18.82
CA TRP A 195 5.38 -22.96 19.94
C TRP A 195 5.52 -23.90 21.15
N SER A 196 4.42 -24.54 21.57
CA SER A 196 4.42 -25.48 22.70
C SER A 196 5.37 -26.66 22.45
N ASP A 197 5.32 -27.26 21.25
CA ASP A 197 6.22 -28.34 20.83
C ASP A 197 7.70 -27.89 20.85
N SER A 198 7.98 -26.64 20.47
CA SER A 198 9.33 -26.08 20.44
C SER A 198 9.87 -25.84 21.85
N GLU A 199 9.06 -25.28 22.75
CA GLU A 199 9.43 -25.10 24.16
C GLU A 199 9.59 -26.45 24.88
N SER A 200 8.73 -27.44 24.62
CA SER A 200 8.92 -28.80 25.18
C SER A 200 10.20 -29.47 24.68
N ARG A 201 10.53 -29.34 23.39
CA ARG A 201 11.82 -29.84 22.86
C ARG A 201 13.02 -29.11 23.47
N ARG A 202 12.89 -27.79 23.69
CA ARG A 202 13.93 -26.98 24.31
C ARG A 202 14.16 -27.41 25.77
N GLN A 203 13.10 -27.61 26.54
CA GLN A 203 13.18 -28.08 27.93
C GLN A 203 13.88 -29.44 28.00
N LEU A 204 13.51 -30.40 27.14
CA LEU A 204 14.20 -31.70 27.05
C LEU A 204 15.69 -31.57 26.71
N VAL A 205 16.07 -30.65 25.80
CA VAL A 205 17.49 -30.40 25.47
C VAL A 205 18.24 -29.71 26.62
N GLU A 206 17.60 -28.83 27.37
CA GLU A 206 18.18 -28.20 28.57
C GLU A 206 18.33 -29.21 29.73
N GLU A 207 17.39 -30.16 29.88
CA GLU A 207 17.47 -31.29 30.81
C GLU A 207 18.57 -32.30 30.43
N ASP A 208 18.62 -32.76 29.17
CA ASP A 208 19.68 -33.66 28.68
C ASP A 208 21.07 -33.01 28.78
N PHE A 209 21.19 -31.71 28.49
CA PHE A 209 22.45 -30.97 28.59
C PHE A 209 22.91 -30.83 30.05
N THR A 210 22.01 -30.51 30.98
CA THR A 210 22.36 -30.39 32.40
C THR A 210 22.75 -31.76 32.98
N LEU A 211 22.00 -32.82 32.65
CA LEU A 211 22.34 -34.20 33.02
C LEU A 211 23.71 -34.62 32.49
N ALA A 212 24.01 -34.37 31.20
CA ALA A 212 25.30 -34.69 30.60
C ALA A 212 26.46 -33.90 31.22
N MET A 213 26.24 -32.64 31.59
CA MET A 213 27.25 -31.80 32.25
C MET A 213 27.50 -32.23 33.71
N ASP A 214 26.47 -32.59 34.47
CA ASP A 214 26.66 -33.11 35.83
C ASP A 214 27.25 -34.53 35.83
N GLN A 215 26.94 -35.39 34.85
CA GLN A 215 27.66 -36.65 34.63
C GLN A 215 29.15 -36.41 34.37
N ARG A 216 29.49 -35.58 33.38
CA ARG A 216 30.88 -35.24 33.03
C ARG A 216 31.62 -34.57 34.20
N ARG A 217 30.92 -33.79 35.03
CA ARG A 217 31.45 -33.18 36.24
C ARG A 217 31.70 -34.22 37.33
N ALA A 218 30.81 -35.19 37.52
CA ALA A 218 31.00 -36.29 38.45
C ALA A 218 32.18 -37.18 38.03
N GLU A 219 32.31 -37.50 36.75
CA GLU A 219 33.47 -38.21 36.18
C GLU A 219 34.79 -37.44 36.40
N ALA A 220 34.81 -36.14 36.10
CA ALA A 220 35.99 -35.30 36.31
C ALA A 220 36.39 -35.19 37.79
N LEU A 221 35.41 -35.08 38.70
CA LEU A 221 35.66 -35.09 40.15
C LEU A 221 36.16 -36.46 40.62
N ALA A 222 35.58 -37.56 40.12
CA ALA A 222 36.00 -38.92 40.43
C ALA A 222 37.43 -39.20 39.96
N ALA A 223 37.80 -38.73 38.77
CA ALA A 223 39.17 -38.80 38.25
C ALA A 223 40.16 -38.01 39.14
N LEU A 224 39.81 -36.78 39.52
CA LEU A 224 40.62 -35.95 40.43
C LEU A 224 40.75 -36.55 41.84
N THR A 225 39.76 -37.28 42.33
CA THR A 225 39.90 -38.06 43.59
C THR A 225 40.78 -39.28 43.39
N ALA A 226 40.64 -40.03 42.29
CA ALA A 226 41.46 -41.21 42.02
C ALA A 226 42.95 -40.86 41.80
N GLU A 227 43.24 -39.72 41.16
CA GLU A 227 44.58 -39.17 41.01
C GLU A 227 45.18 -38.78 42.38
N ARG A 228 44.40 -38.10 43.23
CA ARG A 228 44.81 -37.78 44.61
C ARG A 228 45.04 -39.03 45.45
N ASP A 229 44.18 -40.03 45.34
CA ASP A 229 44.28 -41.29 46.07
C ASP A 229 45.42 -42.17 45.55
N ALA A 230 45.87 -42.00 44.30
CA ALA A 230 47.13 -42.56 43.81
C ALA A 230 48.34 -41.81 44.41
N ALA A 231 48.36 -40.49 44.30
CA ALA A 231 49.45 -39.65 44.80
C ALA A 231 49.65 -39.75 46.33
N THR A 232 48.59 -39.97 47.12
CA THR A 232 48.71 -40.23 48.57
C THR A 232 49.34 -41.59 48.85
N ARG A 233 48.93 -42.65 48.14
CA ARG A 233 49.53 -43.99 48.25
C ARG A 233 51.01 -43.99 47.84
N GLU A 234 51.36 -43.39 46.70
CA GLU A 234 52.76 -43.22 46.28
C GLU A 234 53.58 -42.45 47.32
N ALA A 235 53.02 -41.39 47.91
CA ALA A 235 53.67 -40.64 48.98
C ALA A 235 53.80 -41.44 50.30
N GLU A 236 52.92 -42.40 50.58
CA GLU A 236 53.02 -43.30 51.73
C GLU A 236 54.03 -44.43 51.50
N GLU A 237 54.06 -45.02 50.30
CA GLU A 237 55.07 -45.99 49.88
C GLU A 237 56.47 -45.37 49.86
N LEU A 238 56.62 -44.13 49.38
CA LEU A 238 57.87 -43.37 49.44
C LEU A 238 58.29 -43.07 50.89
N ARG A 239 57.32 -42.79 51.79
CA ARG A 239 57.62 -42.59 53.22
C ARG A 239 58.04 -43.88 53.91
N GLU A 240 57.40 -45.02 53.67
CA GLU A 240 57.77 -46.27 54.35
C GLU A 240 59.01 -46.93 53.75
N SER A 241 59.28 -46.76 52.45
CA SER A 241 60.58 -47.11 51.86
C SER A 241 61.70 -46.21 52.42
N ALA A 242 61.51 -44.89 52.53
CA ALA A 242 62.48 -44.02 53.19
C ALA A 242 62.68 -44.36 54.68
N ARG A 243 61.60 -44.68 55.42
CA ARG A 243 61.69 -45.14 56.83
C ARG A 243 62.42 -46.47 56.97
N SER A 244 62.16 -47.45 56.10
CA SER A 244 62.84 -48.75 56.15
C SER A 244 64.32 -48.62 55.76
N GLN A 245 64.66 -47.78 54.77
CA GLN A 245 66.04 -47.40 54.48
C GLN A 245 66.72 -46.72 55.67
N ALA A 246 66.06 -45.76 56.33
CA ALA A 246 66.58 -45.10 57.52
C ALA A 246 66.77 -46.06 58.71
N ARG A 247 65.82 -46.98 58.96
CA ARG A 247 65.99 -48.06 59.94
C ARG A 247 67.18 -48.95 59.59
N ALA A 248 67.38 -49.28 58.31
CA ALA A 248 68.50 -50.11 57.85
C ALA A 248 69.87 -49.40 57.94
N THR A 249 69.95 -48.08 57.68
CA THR A 249 71.19 -47.31 57.87
C THR A 249 71.51 -47.13 59.35
N ILE A 250 70.51 -46.86 60.20
CA ILE A 250 70.67 -46.83 61.67
C ILE A 250 71.14 -48.20 62.19
N ALA A 251 70.48 -49.30 61.82
CA ALA A 251 70.86 -50.64 62.26
C ALA A 251 72.28 -51.03 61.79
N ARG A 252 72.68 -50.61 60.57
CA ARG A 252 74.07 -50.79 60.08
C ARG A 252 75.06 -49.95 60.88
N ALA A 253 74.74 -48.67 61.15
CA ALA A 253 75.59 -47.79 61.94
C ALA A 253 75.75 -48.29 63.38
N GLU A 254 74.69 -48.78 64.02
CA GLU A 254 74.75 -49.44 65.32
C GLU A 254 75.59 -50.73 65.27
N ALA A 255 75.47 -51.54 64.21
CA ALA A 255 76.29 -52.75 64.07
C ALA A 255 77.78 -52.41 63.98
N THR A 256 78.15 -51.43 63.14
CA THR A 256 79.55 -50.95 63.07
C THR A 256 80.01 -50.27 64.36
N ALA A 257 79.12 -49.59 65.08
CA ALA A 257 79.46 -49.00 66.38
C ALA A 257 79.69 -50.08 67.46
N ARG A 258 78.86 -51.12 67.49
CA ARG A 258 79.06 -52.30 68.36
C ARG A 258 80.37 -53.01 68.02
N GLU A 259 80.64 -53.23 66.74
CA GLU A 259 81.91 -53.79 66.26
C GLU A 259 83.09 -52.93 66.75
N MET A 260 83.11 -51.63 66.45
CA MET A 260 84.15 -50.70 66.92
C MET A 260 84.30 -50.66 68.45
N ILE A 261 83.22 -50.78 69.22
CA ILE A 261 83.27 -50.89 70.69
C ILE A 261 83.94 -52.19 71.11
N THR A 262 83.49 -53.35 70.60
CA THR A 262 84.12 -54.65 70.94
C THR A 262 85.58 -54.73 70.50
N ASP A 263 85.92 -54.11 69.37
CA ASP A 263 87.30 -54.06 68.86
C ASP A 263 88.16 -53.06 69.65
N ALA A 264 87.57 -52.02 70.26
CA ALA A 264 88.24 -51.12 71.21
C ALA A 264 88.42 -51.79 72.59
N GLU A 265 87.39 -52.44 73.13
CA GLU A 265 87.45 -53.25 74.35
C GLU A 265 88.53 -54.34 74.23
N ARG A 266 88.62 -54.98 73.06
CA ARG A 266 89.69 -55.93 72.73
C ARG A 266 91.08 -55.30 72.77
N ARG A 267 91.30 -54.12 72.16
CA ARG A 267 92.60 -53.42 72.28
C ARG A 267 92.86 -52.95 73.72
N VAL A 268 91.84 -52.58 74.49
CA VAL A 268 92.00 -52.25 75.91
C VAL A 268 92.41 -53.49 76.70
N ALA A 269 91.84 -54.67 76.43
CA ALA A 269 92.28 -55.93 77.04
C ALA A 269 93.70 -56.34 76.62
N GLU A 270 94.06 -56.19 75.33
CA GLU A 270 95.43 -56.37 74.81
C GLU A 270 96.40 -55.39 75.50
N LEU A 271 96.03 -54.12 75.70
CA LEU A 271 96.84 -53.12 76.40
C LEU A 271 96.92 -53.36 77.92
N VAL A 272 95.85 -53.85 78.55
CA VAL A 272 95.84 -54.19 79.99
C VAL A 272 96.69 -55.42 80.25
N THR A 273 96.63 -56.44 79.40
CA THR A 273 97.50 -57.63 79.49
C THR A 273 98.95 -57.31 79.14
N ALA A 274 99.21 -56.47 78.15
CA ALA A 274 100.55 -55.94 77.88
C ALA A 274 101.09 -55.11 79.06
N ARG A 275 100.27 -54.24 79.68
CA ARG A 275 100.62 -53.48 80.89
C ARG A 275 100.86 -54.40 82.09
N ALA A 276 100.07 -55.46 82.27
CA ALA A 276 100.28 -56.46 83.31
C ALA A 276 101.61 -57.19 83.10
N ARG A 277 101.93 -57.59 81.86
CA ARG A 277 103.20 -58.22 81.48
C ARG A 277 104.39 -57.27 81.65
N ILE A 278 104.24 -55.99 81.35
CA ILE A 278 105.26 -54.96 81.61
C ILE A 278 105.41 -54.71 83.11
N ALA A 279 104.32 -54.73 83.89
CA ALA A 279 104.37 -54.61 85.35
C ALA A 279 104.98 -55.86 86.02
N GLU A 280 104.78 -57.04 85.45
CA GLU A 280 105.43 -58.29 85.84
C GLU A 280 106.92 -58.28 85.47
N GLN A 281 107.27 -57.84 84.25
CA GLN A 281 108.66 -57.63 83.84
C GLN A 281 109.36 -56.56 84.68
N LEU A 282 108.67 -55.47 85.05
CA LEU A 282 109.17 -54.46 86.00
C LEU A 282 109.19 -54.98 87.44
N GLY A 283 108.35 -55.96 87.79
CA GLY A 283 108.41 -56.68 89.06
C GLY A 283 109.62 -57.62 89.13
N VAL A 284 109.97 -58.27 88.02
CA VAL A 284 111.14 -59.15 87.87
C VAL A 284 112.43 -58.33 87.75
N THR A 285 112.45 -57.22 87.01
CA THR A 285 113.62 -56.32 87.03
C THR A 285 113.71 -55.56 88.35
N ARG A 286 112.59 -55.32 89.05
CA ARG A 286 112.64 -54.83 90.43
C ARG A 286 113.12 -55.89 91.41
N SER A 287 112.76 -57.17 91.28
CA SER A 287 113.32 -58.21 92.15
C SER A 287 114.80 -58.44 91.85
N MET A 288 115.22 -58.41 90.58
CA MET A 288 116.65 -58.39 90.22
C MET A 288 117.36 -57.11 90.72
N LEU A 289 116.68 -55.96 90.76
CA LEU A 289 117.23 -54.73 91.33
C LEU A 289 117.26 -54.77 92.85
N ASP A 290 116.30 -55.38 93.54
CA ASP A 290 116.34 -55.56 95.00
C ASP A 290 117.38 -56.64 95.39
N ASP A 291 117.55 -57.70 94.60
CA ASP A 291 118.63 -58.70 94.72
C ASP A 291 120.04 -58.09 94.50
N THR A 292 120.15 -57.04 93.68
CA THR A 292 121.43 -56.36 93.42
C THR A 292 121.65 -55.10 94.27
N LEU A 293 120.60 -54.37 94.66
CA LEU A 293 120.64 -53.28 95.65
C LEU A 293 120.79 -53.81 97.08
N GLY A 294 120.45 -55.07 97.33
CA GLY A 294 120.87 -55.81 98.53
C GLY A 294 122.39 -55.92 98.69
N SER A 295 123.19 -55.54 97.67
CA SER A 295 124.66 -55.53 97.72
C SER A 295 125.32 -54.15 97.91
N LEU A 296 124.62 -53.03 97.65
CA LEU A 296 125.18 -51.66 97.75
C LEU A 296 124.13 -50.63 98.20
N ALA A 297 124.52 -49.75 99.13
CA ALA A 297 123.60 -48.89 99.87
C ALA A 297 123.90 -47.37 99.73
N LEU A 298 122.82 -46.57 99.60
CA LEU A 298 122.63 -45.19 100.10
C LEU A 298 123.57 -44.04 99.60
N PRO A 299 123.15 -42.74 99.66
CA PRO A 299 121.81 -42.13 99.54
C PRO A 299 121.77 -40.96 98.47
N PRO A 300 121.20 -39.74 98.64
CA PRO A 300 120.16 -39.24 97.71
C PRO A 300 120.37 -37.78 97.15
N GLU A 301 119.26 -37.08 96.82
CA GLU A 301 119.09 -35.64 96.42
C GLU A 301 119.20 -35.32 94.90
N GLN A 302 118.53 -34.33 94.26
CA GLN A 302 117.42 -33.37 94.53
C GLN A 302 116.95 -32.78 93.15
N LEU A 303 115.87 -32.00 92.88
CA LEU A 303 114.70 -31.47 93.64
C LEU A 303 113.40 -31.42 92.75
N LEU A 304 112.87 -30.25 92.32
CA LEU A 304 111.57 -30.01 91.61
C LEU A 304 111.64 -28.87 90.55
N ALA A 305 110.71 -28.86 89.56
CA ALA A 305 110.06 -27.65 88.97
C ALA A 305 108.90 -28.02 87.99
N ALA A 306 107.96 -27.14 87.54
CA ALA A 306 107.09 -26.17 88.24
C ALA A 306 106.04 -25.47 87.30
N VAL A 307 104.74 -25.84 87.41
CA VAL A 307 103.52 -25.01 87.11
C VAL A 307 103.25 -24.56 85.62
N PRO A 308 102.20 -23.74 85.20
CA PRO A 308 101.30 -24.17 84.09
C PRO A 308 101.23 -23.40 82.71
N PRO A 309 100.19 -22.62 82.29
CA PRO A 309 99.32 -23.01 81.15
C PRO A 309 99.06 -21.99 80.00
N ALA A 310 98.53 -22.51 78.87
CA ALA A 310 97.87 -21.74 77.77
C ALA A 310 98.80 -20.74 77.01
N PRO A 311 98.36 -19.84 76.07
CA PRO A 311 97.05 -19.67 75.43
C PRO A 311 97.01 -19.38 73.90
N ALA A 312 95.85 -19.63 73.28
CA ALA A 312 95.21 -18.83 72.21
C ALA A 312 96.02 -18.44 70.91
N PRO A 313 95.84 -17.28 70.22
CA PRO A 313 95.32 -17.31 68.83
C PRO A 313 96.11 -16.48 67.79
N SER A 314 95.65 -16.48 66.52
CA SER A 314 96.00 -15.45 65.52
C SER A 314 94.91 -15.24 64.46
N ALA A 315 94.49 -13.97 64.30
CA ALA A 315 93.99 -13.38 63.04
C ALA A 315 95.17 -12.54 62.42
N PRO A 316 95.06 -11.55 61.50
CA PRO A 316 93.90 -10.71 61.11
C PRO A 316 93.77 -10.40 59.58
N ASP A 317 92.83 -9.49 59.24
CA ASP A 317 92.83 -8.52 58.10
C ASP A 317 92.99 -9.00 56.63
N THR A 318 92.60 -8.24 55.58
CA THR A 318 92.18 -6.82 55.44
C THR A 318 90.80 -6.62 54.78
N ALA A 319 90.33 -5.37 54.67
CA ALA A 319 89.01 -4.96 54.18
C ALA A 319 88.97 -4.35 52.74
N THR A 320 87.75 -4.14 52.22
CA THR A 320 87.35 -3.16 51.15
C THR A 320 87.84 -3.53 49.72
N GLU A 321 87.08 -3.40 48.61
CA GLU A 321 86.20 -2.30 48.12
C GLU A 321 85.10 -2.75 47.12
N GLU A 322 84.14 -1.87 46.77
CA GLU A 322 83.10 -2.05 45.71
C GLU A 322 83.56 -1.38 44.39
N PRO A 323 82.96 -1.63 43.19
CA PRO A 323 81.89 -0.72 42.73
C PRO A 323 80.82 -1.36 41.78
N ARG A 324 79.91 -0.51 41.25
CA ARG A 324 78.78 -0.87 40.36
C ARG A 324 78.78 -0.10 39.03
N ALA A 325 77.99 -0.59 38.06
CA ALA A 325 77.33 0.11 36.94
C ALA A 325 76.18 -0.80 36.44
N ASP A 326 74.88 -0.41 36.44
CA ASP A 326 74.10 0.36 35.43
C ASP A 326 73.35 -0.58 34.45
N GLU A 327 72.12 -0.37 33.92
CA GLU A 327 70.84 0.34 34.25
C GLU A 327 69.78 -0.27 33.23
N VAL A 328 68.48 0.03 33.01
CA VAL A 328 67.46 1.07 33.27
C VAL A 328 66.11 0.33 33.51
N HIS A 329 65.28 0.58 34.53
CA HIS A 329 64.30 1.65 34.79
C HIS A 329 63.07 1.81 33.84
N ARG A 330 61.94 2.30 34.40
CA ARG A 330 60.59 2.50 33.80
C ARG A 330 60.26 4.02 33.75
N PRO A 331 59.37 4.55 32.87
CA PRO A 331 57.91 4.56 33.12
C PRO A 331 56.98 4.70 31.86
N SER A 332 55.69 5.03 32.07
CA SER A 332 54.62 5.28 31.06
C SER A 332 54.26 6.80 30.97
N PRO A 333 53.23 7.29 30.21
CA PRO A 333 52.43 6.75 29.07
C PRO A 333 52.25 7.76 27.88
N THR A 334 51.33 7.48 26.91
CA THR A 334 50.37 8.44 26.23
C THR A 334 50.32 8.47 24.67
N ALA A 335 49.09 8.38 24.12
CA ALA A 335 48.55 8.90 22.82
C ALA A 335 48.92 8.36 21.40
N ARG A 336 47.94 7.63 20.82
CA ARG A 336 47.15 7.96 19.60
C ARG A 336 47.63 7.59 18.16
N THR A 337 46.69 7.00 17.40
CA THR A 337 46.53 6.94 15.92
C THR A 337 47.52 6.14 15.04
N ALA A 338 47.06 4.99 14.55
CA ALA A 338 47.26 4.45 13.19
C ALA A 338 46.17 3.38 12.89
N GLU A 339 45.89 3.10 11.62
CA GLU A 339 44.85 2.17 11.15
C GLU A 339 45.36 0.72 10.98
N PRO A 340 44.43 -0.24 10.80
CA PRO A 340 44.66 -1.34 9.87
C PRO A 340 43.57 -1.43 8.80
N ASP A 341 43.95 -1.30 7.53
CA ASP A 341 43.14 -1.70 6.38
C ASP A 341 43.86 -2.85 5.65
N THR A 342 43.22 -4.03 5.55
CA THR A 342 43.45 -5.05 4.52
C THR A 342 42.48 -6.24 4.68
N ALA A 343 41.75 -6.54 3.61
CA ALA A 343 41.07 -7.81 3.35
C ALA A 343 41.46 -8.26 1.90
N PRO A 344 40.75 -9.14 1.17
CA PRO A 344 39.89 -10.29 1.55
C PRO A 344 40.24 -11.60 0.77
N VAL A 345 39.74 -12.76 1.21
CA VAL A 345 39.61 -14.04 0.43
C VAL A 345 38.50 -14.88 1.10
N ALA A 346 37.66 -15.72 0.47
CA ALA A 346 36.94 -15.74 -0.83
C ALA A 346 35.90 -16.92 -0.79
N ASP A 347 35.07 -17.09 -1.84
CA ASP A 347 34.11 -18.20 -2.10
C ASP A 347 32.89 -18.38 -1.15
N ALA A 348 31.70 -18.82 -1.60
CA ALA A 348 31.17 -19.00 -2.98
C ALA A 348 29.61 -19.10 -3.02
N ALA A 349 29.01 -18.67 -4.15
CA ALA A 349 27.72 -19.07 -4.77
C ALA A 349 26.39 -19.02 -3.94
N ALA A 350 25.20 -18.77 -4.50
CA ALA A 350 24.73 -18.77 -5.90
C ALA A 350 23.52 -17.81 -6.15
N ASP A 351 23.21 -17.55 -7.41
CA ASP A 351 22.10 -16.70 -7.92
C ASP A 351 20.69 -17.36 -7.81
N PRO A 352 19.60 -16.61 -8.10
CA PRO A 352 19.14 -16.53 -9.51
C PRO A 352 18.73 -15.12 -10.00
N GLU A 353 18.60 -15.00 -11.32
CA GLU A 353 18.36 -13.77 -12.10
C GLU A 353 16.90 -13.26 -12.07
N ALA A 354 16.71 -11.96 -12.34
CA ALA A 354 15.44 -11.41 -12.84
C ALA A 354 15.68 -10.11 -13.63
N GLU A 355 15.37 -10.11 -14.93
CA GLU A 355 15.31 -8.90 -15.76
C GLU A 355 13.95 -8.18 -15.63
N SER A 356 13.94 -6.84 -15.60
CA SER A 356 13.08 -6.02 -16.48
C SER A 356 13.22 -4.50 -16.26
N ASP A 357 13.31 -3.77 -17.37
CA ASP A 357 12.90 -2.39 -17.65
C ASP A 357 13.09 -1.21 -16.67
N ARG A 358 13.66 -0.14 -17.25
CA ARG A 358 13.39 1.27 -16.88
C ARG A 358 12.26 1.80 -17.78
N PRO A 359 11.54 2.85 -17.39
CA PRO A 359 11.98 4.18 -17.85
C PRO A 359 12.04 5.25 -16.74
N ALA A 360 12.68 6.38 -17.04
CA ALA A 360 12.78 7.54 -16.14
C ALA A 360 11.80 8.66 -16.55
N GLY A 361 11.36 9.51 -15.60
CA GLY A 361 10.54 10.68 -15.92
C GLY A 361 9.90 11.44 -14.74
N ARG A 362 10.69 12.24 -14.00
CA ARG A 362 10.22 13.47 -13.30
C ARG A 362 10.38 14.66 -14.28
N PRO A 363 9.74 15.85 -14.10
CA PRO A 363 9.26 16.49 -12.86
C PRO A 363 7.71 16.61 -12.81
N GLU A 364 7.02 16.70 -11.66
CA GLU A 364 7.10 17.70 -10.57
C GLU A 364 6.68 19.13 -11.00
N ASN A 365 5.47 19.53 -10.63
CA ASN A 365 5.07 20.94 -10.53
C ASN A 365 4.03 21.09 -9.40
N ASN A 366 4.11 22.18 -8.62
CA ASN A 366 3.23 22.43 -7.47
C ASN A 366 2.03 23.30 -7.87
N GLY A 367 0.85 23.02 -7.31
CA GLY A 367 -0.38 23.74 -7.61
C GLY A 367 -1.45 23.59 -6.51
N SER A 368 -1.30 24.38 -5.45
CA SER A 368 -2.30 24.74 -4.42
C SER A 368 -3.68 24.04 -4.48
N GLY A 369 -3.97 23.17 -3.52
CA GLY A 369 -5.33 22.70 -3.27
C GLY A 369 -6.13 23.69 -2.41
N THR A 370 -7.33 24.06 -2.87
CA THR A 370 -8.33 24.81 -2.10
C THR A 370 -9.71 24.19 -2.31
N THR A 371 -10.18 23.44 -1.33
CA THR A 371 -11.62 23.18 -1.08
C THR A 371 -12.29 24.49 -0.60
N PRO A 372 -13.63 24.71 -0.73
CA PRO A 372 -14.61 23.65 -0.48
C PRO A 372 -15.97 23.71 -1.21
N ASP A 373 -16.75 22.68 -0.86
CA ASP A 373 -18.20 22.67 -0.62
C ASP A 373 -19.20 22.62 -1.77
N ALA A 374 -20.37 22.11 -1.43
CA ALA A 374 -21.56 22.02 -2.26
C ALA A 374 -22.72 22.77 -1.57
N THR A 375 -23.64 23.32 -2.36
CA THR A 375 -24.95 23.74 -1.86
C THR A 375 -25.95 23.67 -3.01
N PRO A 376 -27.18 23.16 -2.79
CA PRO A 376 -28.22 23.16 -3.81
C PRO A 376 -28.82 24.56 -3.96
N SER A 377 -29.42 24.83 -5.12
CA SER A 377 -30.29 25.99 -5.34
C SER A 377 -31.67 25.50 -5.74
N ASP A 378 -32.71 26.01 -5.09
CA ASP A 378 -34.10 25.57 -5.25
C ASP A 378 -35.03 26.80 -5.29
N GLY A 379 -36.05 26.73 -6.15
CA GLY A 379 -37.00 27.83 -6.49
C GLY A 379 -36.39 29.01 -7.27
N GLN A 380 -37.11 29.81 -8.06
CA GLN A 380 -38.51 29.94 -8.51
C GLN A 380 -38.60 31.38 -9.10
N PRO A 381 -39.67 31.82 -9.80
CA PRO A 381 -40.60 31.15 -10.70
C PRO A 381 -40.74 31.97 -12.03
N ALA A 382 -41.94 31.99 -12.63
CA ALA A 382 -42.37 32.79 -13.79
C ALA A 382 -41.82 32.31 -15.18
N GLU A 383 -42.54 32.47 -16.30
CA GLU A 383 -43.90 33.02 -16.51
C GLU A 383 -44.61 32.25 -17.65
N ALA A 384 -45.89 32.52 -17.92
CA ALA A 384 -46.69 31.80 -18.92
C ALA A 384 -47.00 32.66 -20.14
N GLU A 385 -46.87 32.09 -21.35
CA GLU A 385 -47.53 32.59 -22.56
C GLU A 385 -48.19 31.44 -23.36
N GLU A 386 -49.22 31.80 -24.13
CA GLU A 386 -50.19 30.89 -24.73
C GLU A 386 -50.19 31.05 -26.26
N SER A 387 -49.61 30.10 -26.99
CA SER A 387 -49.80 29.85 -28.43
C SER A 387 -48.97 28.62 -28.85
N GLY A 388 -49.27 27.90 -29.93
CA GLY A 388 -50.42 28.02 -30.84
C GLY A 388 -50.09 27.37 -32.19
N GLU A 389 -50.97 26.47 -32.63
CA GLU A 389 -51.08 25.98 -34.02
C GLU A 389 -49.86 25.24 -34.65
N ALA A 390 -50.03 23.92 -34.86
CA ALA A 390 -49.21 23.14 -35.79
C ALA A 390 -49.91 23.05 -37.17
N PRO A 391 -49.18 22.73 -38.26
CA PRO A 391 -49.68 21.61 -39.06
C PRO A 391 -48.63 20.72 -39.77
N ALA A 392 -49.15 19.57 -40.23
CA ALA A 392 -48.75 18.83 -41.44
C ALA A 392 -47.55 17.85 -41.44
N ARG A 393 -47.86 16.59 -41.07
CA ARG A 393 -47.79 15.38 -41.92
C ARG A 393 -46.48 15.11 -42.72
N SER A 394 -45.84 13.97 -42.41
CA SER A 394 -45.20 13.11 -43.43
C SER A 394 -45.59 11.64 -43.23
N ALA A 395 -45.61 10.83 -44.30
CA ALA A 395 -46.28 9.52 -44.30
C ALA A 395 -45.31 8.32 -44.27
N ALA A 396 -45.36 7.52 -43.20
CA ALA A 396 -44.54 6.33 -43.04
C ALA A 396 -45.03 5.14 -43.91
N ARG A 397 -44.28 4.84 -44.97
CA ARG A 397 -44.61 3.86 -46.02
C ARG A 397 -44.43 2.39 -45.56
N ARG A 398 -45.43 1.79 -44.90
CA ARG A 398 -45.43 0.35 -44.54
C ARG A 398 -45.37 -0.56 -45.77
N GLN A 399 -44.22 -1.20 -46.02
CA GLN A 399 -44.10 -2.28 -47.01
C GLN A 399 -44.73 -3.58 -46.49
N ARG A 400 -45.79 -4.08 -47.14
CA ARG A 400 -46.29 -5.44 -46.91
C ARG A 400 -45.38 -6.46 -47.63
N ARG A 401 -44.50 -7.15 -46.89
CA ARG A 401 -43.91 -8.41 -47.40
C ARG A 401 -44.98 -9.51 -47.42
N ARG A 402 -45.16 -10.14 -48.58
CA ARG A 402 -46.19 -11.15 -48.84
C ARG A 402 -45.49 -12.50 -49.11
N SER A 403 -45.43 -13.38 -48.12
CA SER A 403 -45.01 -14.78 -48.28
C SER A 403 -46.24 -15.71 -48.34
N LYS A 404 -46.09 -16.89 -48.97
CA LYS A 404 -47.20 -17.77 -49.38
C LYS A 404 -46.72 -19.23 -49.48
N ALA A 405 -47.20 -20.10 -48.58
CA ALA A 405 -47.21 -21.58 -48.56
C ALA A 405 -47.18 -22.03 -47.08
N GLY A 406 -47.72 -23.17 -46.63
CA GLY A 406 -48.73 -24.10 -47.18
C GLY A 406 -49.73 -24.45 -46.05
N SER A 407 -50.94 -24.99 -46.24
CA SER A 407 -51.41 -26.10 -47.09
C SER A 407 -51.03 -27.49 -46.57
N SER A 408 -52.06 -28.36 -46.43
CA SER A 408 -52.10 -29.66 -45.73
C SER A 408 -52.10 -29.54 -44.19
N ARG A 409 -53.12 -29.95 -43.42
CA ARG A 409 -53.91 -31.20 -43.40
C ARG A 409 -53.07 -32.47 -43.24
N ARG A 410 -53.01 -32.98 -42.02
CA ARG A 410 -53.69 -34.23 -41.67
C ARG A 410 -54.18 -34.18 -40.23
#